data_AF-A0A1B7WBP3-F1
#
_entry.id   AF-A0A1B7WBP3-F1
#
_cell.length_a   1.000
_cell.length_b   1.000
_cell.length_c   1.000
_cell.angle_alpha   90.00
_cell.angle_beta   90.00
_cell.angle_gamma   90.00
#
_symmetry.space_group_name_H-M   'P 1'
#
loop_
_entity.id
_entity.type
_entity.pdbx_description
1 polymer ?
#
loop_
_entity_poly.entity_id
_entity_poly.type
_entity_poly.pdbx_seq_one_letter_code
_entity_poly.pdbx_strand_id
1 'polypeptide(L)'
;LFYRLKTLRISLNREVRLLIKDWNLGTATSIAFATAREKLLERFRLPTPTVKEHIQAVLQRDELFGEEFISNHQVLRELLGVMLTEKDWEIIASVAADSLKQQIMNQVLVERILA
;
A
#
# COMPACT_ATOMS: atom_id res chain seq x y z
N LEU A 1 -17.71 -12.67 -9.67
CA LEU A 1 -17.13 -12.25 -8.36
C LEU A 1 -15.60 -12.33 -8.32
N PHE A 2 -14.98 -13.47 -8.64
CA PHE A 2 -13.50 -13.63 -8.60
C PHE A 2 -12.73 -12.57 -9.40
N TYR A 3 -13.19 -12.28 -10.63
CA TYR A 3 -12.61 -11.22 -11.47
C TYR A 3 -12.63 -9.85 -10.76
N ARG A 4 -13.77 -9.44 -10.21
CA ARG A 4 -13.92 -8.15 -9.51
C ARG A 4 -12.99 -8.03 -8.30
N LEU A 5 -12.85 -9.10 -7.52
CA LEU A 5 -11.92 -9.11 -6.38
C LEU A 5 -10.46 -8.97 -6.83
N LYS A 6 -10.07 -9.66 -7.91
CA LYS A 6 -8.74 -9.52 -8.52
C LYS A 6 -8.50 -8.08 -8.97
N THR A 7 -9.44 -7.50 -9.71
CA THR A 7 -9.36 -6.11 -10.20
C THR A 7 -9.27 -5.12 -9.06
N LEU A 8 -10.09 -5.27 -8.01
CA LEU A 8 -10.05 -4.42 -6.82
C LEU A 8 -8.69 -4.47 -6.12
N ARG A 9 -8.15 -5.68 -5.87
CA ARG A 9 -6.84 -5.86 -5.23
C ARG A 9 -5.73 -5.20 -6.04
N ILE A 10 -5.73 -5.36 -7.36
CA ILE A 10 -4.72 -4.75 -8.23
C ILE A 10 -4.85 -3.23 -8.22
N SER A 11 -6.08 -2.71 -8.27
CA SER A 11 -6.37 -1.26 -8.25
C SER A 11 -5.93 -0.61 -6.94
N LEU A 12 -6.18 -1.25 -5.79
CA LEU A 12 -5.71 -0.75 -4.49
C LEU A 12 -4.19 -0.76 -4.36
N ASN A 13 -3.52 -1.81 -4.88
CA ASN A 13 -2.05 -1.83 -4.91
C ASN A 13 -1.49 -0.72 -5.80
N ARG A 14 -2.17 -0.39 -6.90
CA ARG A 14 -1.80 0.74 -7.74
C ARG A 14 -2.03 2.06 -7.00
N GLU A 15 -3.17 2.23 -6.34
CA GLU A 15 -3.51 3.44 -5.61
C GLU A 15 -2.56 3.71 -4.45
N VAL A 16 -2.26 2.71 -3.62
CA VAL A 16 -1.33 2.88 -2.52
C VAL A 16 0.09 3.19 -3.01
N ARG A 17 0.48 2.65 -4.17
CA ARG A 17 1.76 3.00 -4.81
C ARG A 17 1.80 4.46 -5.24
N LEU A 18 0.70 5.00 -5.78
CA LEU A 18 0.60 6.41 -6.16
C LEU A 18 0.72 7.30 -4.92
N LEU A 19 -0.02 6.99 -3.85
CA LEU A 19 0.06 7.72 -2.57
C LEU A 19 1.50 7.77 -2.03
N ILE A 20 2.16 6.61 -1.91
CA ILE A 20 3.52 6.53 -1.36
C ILE A 20 4.53 7.23 -2.27
N LYS A 21 4.33 7.16 -3.60
CA LYS A 21 5.20 7.87 -4.55
C LYS A 21 5.13 9.38 -4.33
N ASP A 22 3.96 9.93 -4.06
CA ASP A 22 3.75 11.37 -3.84
C ASP A 22 4.45 11.89 -2.57
N TRP A 23 4.84 11.01 -1.65
CA TRP A 23 5.57 11.36 -0.43
C TRP A 23 7.06 11.62 -0.66
N ASN A 24 7.60 11.34 -1.87
CA ASN A 24 8.98 11.60 -2.24
C ASN A 24 10.04 10.98 -1.31
N LEU A 25 9.82 9.74 -0.87
CA LEU A 25 10.70 9.02 0.07
C LEU A 25 12.05 8.56 -0.51
N GLY A 26 12.37 8.92 -1.76
CA GLY A 26 13.61 8.50 -2.43
C GLY A 26 13.75 6.98 -2.48
N THR A 27 14.91 6.47 -2.04
CA THR A 27 15.23 5.02 -2.04
C THR A 27 14.31 4.21 -1.13
N ALA A 28 13.72 4.82 -0.10
CA ALA A 28 12.81 4.15 0.81
C ALA A 28 11.38 3.93 0.23
N THR A 29 11.08 4.50 -0.95
CA THR A 29 9.78 4.34 -1.62
C THR A 29 9.43 2.86 -1.88
N SER A 30 10.42 2.07 -2.30
CA SER A 30 10.19 0.66 -2.67
C SER A 30 9.83 -0.20 -1.45
N ILE A 31 10.52 -0.02 -0.34
CA ILE A 31 10.26 -0.76 0.90
C ILE A 31 8.95 -0.33 1.54
N ALA A 32 8.64 0.98 1.56
CA ALA A 32 7.37 1.50 2.04
C ALA A 32 6.19 0.88 1.27
N PHE A 33 6.29 0.84 -0.07
CA PHE A 33 5.28 0.22 -0.92
C PHE A 33 5.16 -1.29 -0.68
N ALA A 34 6.27 -2.01 -0.51
CA ALA A 34 6.26 -3.44 -0.24
C ALA A 34 5.53 -3.75 1.07
N THR A 35 5.83 -3.00 2.14
CA THR A 35 5.16 -3.14 3.44
C THR A 35 3.67 -2.82 3.34
N ALA A 36 3.29 -1.74 2.65
CA ALA A 36 1.88 -1.40 2.46
C ALA A 36 1.10 -2.48 1.68
N ARG A 37 1.71 -3.03 0.63
CA ARG A 37 1.14 -4.14 -0.15
C ARG A 37 0.94 -5.39 0.71
N GLU A 38 1.87 -5.69 1.61
CA GLU A 38 1.74 -6.81 2.54
C GLU A 38 0.56 -6.61 3.49
N LYS A 39 0.43 -5.41 4.08
CA LYS A 39 -0.73 -5.06 4.94
C LYS A 39 -2.06 -5.15 4.22
N LEU A 40 -2.14 -4.67 2.97
CA LEU A 40 -3.36 -4.86 2.17
C LEU A 40 -3.66 -6.34 1.92
N LEU A 41 -2.64 -7.16 1.64
CA LEU A 41 -2.82 -8.59 1.43
C LEU A 41 -3.31 -9.31 2.70
N GLU A 42 -2.76 -8.97 3.87
CA GLU A 42 -3.24 -9.46 5.16
C GLU A 42 -4.73 -9.16 5.35
N ARG A 43 -5.14 -7.91 5.07
CA ARG A 43 -6.53 -7.46 5.18
C ARG A 43 -7.47 -8.13 4.18
N PHE A 44 -6.98 -8.48 2.99
CA PHE A 44 -7.74 -9.28 2.03
C PHE A 44 -7.89 -10.75 2.45
N ARG A 45 -6.88 -11.33 3.11
CA ARG A 45 -6.90 -12.72 3.58
C ARG A 45 -7.81 -12.89 4.80
N LEU A 46 -7.76 -11.95 5.73
CA LEU A 46 -8.50 -11.97 6.99
C LEU A 46 -9.15 -10.60 7.25
N PRO A 47 -10.18 -10.21 6.47
CA PRO A 47 -10.85 -8.94 6.66
C PRO A 47 -11.64 -8.94 7.98
N THR A 48 -11.58 -7.83 8.70
CA THR A 48 -12.53 -7.56 9.80
C THR A 48 -13.96 -7.42 9.22
N PRO A 49 -15.02 -7.52 10.05
CA PRO A 49 -16.39 -7.32 9.57
C PRO A 49 -16.56 -5.99 8.80
N THR A 50 -16.04 -4.89 9.35
CA THR A 50 -16.08 -3.58 8.72
C THR A 50 -15.37 -3.55 7.37
N VAL A 51 -14.15 -4.10 7.28
CA VAL A 51 -13.41 -4.18 6.01
C VAL A 51 -14.16 -5.04 5.00
N LYS A 52 -14.73 -6.16 5.44
CA LYS A 52 -15.49 -7.07 4.59
C LYS A 52 -16.72 -6.37 3.99
N GLU A 53 -17.47 -5.63 4.80
CA GLU A 53 -18.63 -4.85 4.34
C GLU A 53 -18.24 -3.82 3.27
N HIS A 54 -17.17 -3.06 3.50
CA HIS A 54 -16.69 -2.06 2.53
C HIS A 54 -16.19 -2.69 1.23
N ILE A 55 -15.46 -3.82 1.31
CA ILE A 55 -15.06 -4.58 0.12
C ILE A 55 -16.30 -5.04 -0.64
N GLN A 56 -17.30 -5.61 0.04
CA GLN A 56 -18.53 -6.08 -0.59
C GLN A 56 -19.29 -4.94 -1.28
N ALA A 57 -19.41 -3.78 -0.61
CA ALA A 57 -20.05 -2.60 -1.18
C ALA A 57 -19.36 -2.15 -2.47
N VAL A 58 -18.02 -2.09 -2.50
CA VAL A 58 -17.29 -1.76 -3.73
C VAL A 58 -17.51 -2.82 -4.81
N LEU A 59 -17.47 -4.11 -4.48
CA LEU A 59 -17.65 -5.19 -5.46
C LEU A 59 -19.05 -5.24 -6.10
N GLN A 60 -20.06 -4.69 -5.44
CA GLN A 60 -21.45 -4.62 -5.93
C GLN A 60 -21.69 -3.44 -6.88
N ARG A 61 -20.78 -2.49 -6.96
CA ARG A 61 -20.88 -1.31 -7.82
C ARG A 61 -20.41 -1.61 -9.24
N ASP A 62 -21.34 -2.03 -10.08
CA ASP A 62 -21.07 -2.46 -11.46
C ASP A 62 -20.31 -1.41 -12.27
N GLU A 63 -20.58 -0.12 -12.05
CA GLU A 63 -19.95 1.00 -12.76
C GLU A 63 -18.44 1.14 -12.52
N LEU A 64 -17.91 0.51 -11.47
CA LEU A 64 -16.47 0.51 -11.18
C LEU A 64 -15.71 -0.56 -11.97
N PHE A 65 -16.42 -1.50 -12.63
CA PHE A 65 -15.82 -2.64 -13.31
C PHE A 65 -16.19 -2.65 -14.79
N GLY A 66 -15.17 -2.77 -15.64
CA GLY A 66 -15.32 -2.71 -17.10
C GLY A 66 -13.97 -2.49 -17.78
N GLU A 67 -13.04 -1.89 -17.04
CA GLU A 67 -11.63 -1.76 -17.41
C GLU A 67 -10.75 -2.75 -16.63
N GLU A 68 -9.47 -2.81 -17.00
CA GLU A 68 -8.46 -3.61 -16.30
C GLU A 68 -8.25 -3.15 -14.84
N PHE A 69 -8.50 -1.87 -14.55
CA PHE A 69 -8.35 -1.25 -13.24
C PHE A 69 -9.55 -0.36 -12.92
N ILE A 70 -9.83 -0.18 -11.62
CA ILE A 70 -10.79 0.83 -11.16
C ILE A 70 -10.10 2.19 -11.27
N SER A 71 -10.66 3.08 -12.09
CA SER A 71 -10.12 4.44 -12.30
C SER A 71 -10.65 5.47 -11.29
N ASN A 72 -11.65 5.11 -10.48
CA ASN A 72 -12.19 5.97 -9.43
C ASN A 72 -11.28 6.00 -8.19
N HIS A 73 -10.33 6.95 -8.18
CA HIS A 73 -9.38 7.16 -7.08
C HIS A 73 -10.05 7.43 -5.74
N GLN A 74 -11.17 8.16 -5.71
CA GLN A 74 -11.87 8.48 -4.47
C GLN A 74 -12.33 7.20 -3.77
N VAL A 75 -13.00 6.31 -4.49
CA VAL A 75 -13.48 5.03 -3.94
C VAL A 75 -12.32 4.16 -3.44
N LEU A 76 -11.21 4.14 -4.19
CA LEU A 76 -10.02 3.40 -3.77
C LEU A 76 -9.40 3.99 -2.51
N ARG A 77 -9.30 5.31 -2.38
CA ARG A 77 -8.75 5.98 -1.20
C ARG A 77 -9.62 5.80 0.04
N GLU A 78 -10.94 5.89 -0.11
CA GLU A 78 -11.88 5.60 0.98
C GLU A 78 -11.70 4.16 1.47
N LEU A 79 -11.62 3.19 0.55
CA LEU A 79 -11.39 1.79 0.93
C LEU A 79 -10.00 1.58 1.55
N LEU A 80 -8.94 2.24 1.04
CA LEU A 80 -7.62 2.20 1.67
C LEU A 80 -7.66 2.73 3.11
N GLY A 81 -8.41 3.82 3.37
CA GLY A 81 -8.56 4.38 4.71
C GLY A 81 -9.23 3.43 5.71
N VAL A 82 -10.09 2.53 5.22
CA VAL A 82 -10.71 1.47 6.04
C VAL A 82 -9.78 0.26 6.19
N MET A 83 -9.01 -0.07 5.16
CA MET A 83 -8.13 -1.25 5.16
C MET A 83 -6.81 -1.04 5.91
N LEU A 84 -6.23 0.16 5.83
CA LEU A 84 -4.95 0.50 6.45
C LEU A 84 -5.19 1.47 7.61
N THR A 85 -4.95 0.96 8.82
CA THR A 85 -5.09 1.73 10.05
C THR A 85 -3.92 2.70 10.24
N GLU A 86 -4.06 3.66 11.14
CA GLU A 86 -2.96 4.54 11.55
C GLU A 86 -1.70 3.74 11.97
N LYS A 87 -1.89 2.66 12.75
CA LYS A 87 -0.82 1.75 13.13
C LYS A 87 -0.14 1.07 11.93
N ASP A 88 -0.89 0.74 10.88
CA ASP A 88 -0.30 0.19 9.66
C ASP A 88 0.58 1.25 8.97
N TRP A 89 0.16 2.51 8.97
CA TRP A 89 0.95 3.63 8.45
C TRP A 89 2.21 3.92 9.28
N GLU A 90 2.13 3.83 10.61
CA GLU A 90 3.29 3.91 11.50
C GLU A 90 4.32 2.82 11.18
N ILE A 91 3.88 1.58 10.96
CA ILE A 91 4.76 0.46 10.58
C ILE A 91 5.43 0.76 9.23
N ILE A 92 4.66 1.21 8.22
CA ILE A 92 5.21 1.57 6.90
C ILE A 92 6.27 2.67 7.03
N ALA A 93 5.98 3.71 7.82
CA ALA A 93 6.91 4.82 8.06
C ALA A 93 8.18 4.36 8.80
N SER A 94 8.04 3.55 9.86
CA SER A 94 9.16 3.02 10.63
C SER A 94 10.09 2.19 9.77
N VAL A 95 9.54 1.25 8.98
CA VAL A 95 10.35 0.39 8.10
C VAL A 95 11.09 1.21 7.03
N ALA A 96 10.42 2.23 6.46
CA ALA A 96 11.05 3.13 5.50
C ALA A 96 12.20 3.93 6.12
N ALA A 97 12.00 4.47 7.33
CA ALA A 97 13.01 5.23 8.06
C ALA A 97 14.21 4.34 8.47
N ASP A 98 13.95 3.13 8.96
CA ASP A 98 14.99 2.18 9.33
C ASP A 98 15.83 1.74 8.12
N SER A 99 15.19 1.52 6.97
CA SER A 99 15.90 1.21 5.73
C SER A 99 16.83 2.34 5.31
N LEU A 100 16.38 3.60 5.39
CA LEU A 100 17.22 4.75 5.08
C LEU A 100 18.39 4.89 6.05
N LYS A 101 18.13 4.70 7.36
CA LYS A 101 19.17 4.69 8.39
C LYS A 101 20.24 3.65 8.10
N GLN A 102 19.84 2.41 7.77
CA GLN A 102 20.79 1.36 7.41
C GLN A 102 21.61 1.73 6.18
N GLN A 103 20.99 2.31 5.15
CA GLN A 103 21.70 2.76 3.95
C GLN A 103 22.77 3.81 4.28
N ILE A 104 22.42 4.82 5.10
CA ILE A 104 23.36 5.86 5.54
C ILE A 104 24.53 5.25 6.33
N MET A 105 24.24 4.36 7.29
CA MET A 105 25.28 3.72 8.10
C MET A 105 26.21 2.86 7.25
N ASN A 106 25.68 2.14 6.25
CA ASN A 106 26.50 1.37 5.33
C ASN A 106 27.42 2.27 4.49
N GLN A 107 26.92 3.42 4.01
CA GLN A 107 27.72 4.38 3.26
C GLN A 107 28.87 4.95 4.11
N VAL A 108 28.58 5.33 5.37
CA VAL A 108 29.61 5.82 6.31
C VAL A 108 30.68 4.75 6.56
N LEU A 109 30.29 3.49 6.70
CA LEU A 109 31.25 2.40 6.88
C LEU A 109 32.15 2.22 5.65
N VAL A 110 31.59 2.29 4.44
CA VAL A 110 32.36 2.21 3.19
C VAL A 110 33.35 3.38 3.09
N GLU A 111 32.93 4.60 3.38
CA GLU A 111 33.80 5.78 3.35
C GLU A 111 34.94 5.70 4.37
N ARG A 112 34.67 5.18 5.58
CA ARG A 112 35.70 4.98 6.61
C ARG A 112 36.70 3.86 6.29
N ILE A 113 36.33 2.88 5.47
CA ILE A 113 37.24 1.82 5.02
C ILE A 113 38.15 2.29 3.89
N LEU A 114 37.69 3.28 3.10
CA LEU A 114 38.42 3.82 1.96
C LEU A 114 39.27 5.07 2.31
N ALA A 115 39.14 5.61 3.52
CA ALA A 115 39.89 6.75 4.07
C ALA A 115 41.03 6.28 4.97
#